data_AF-A0A0M8P1R0-F1
#
_entry.id   AF-A0A0M8P1R0-F1
#
_cell.length_a   1.000
_cell.length_b   1.000
_cell.length_c   1.000
_cell.angle_alpha   90.00
_cell.angle_beta   90.00
_cell.angle_gamma   90.00
#
_symmetry.space_group_name_H-M   'P 1'
#
loop_
_entity.id
_entity.type
_entity.pdbx_description
1 polymer ?
#
loop_
_entity_poly.entity_id
_entity_poly.type
_entity_poly.pdbx_seq_one_letter_code
_entity_poly.pdbx_strand_id
1 'polypeptide(L)'
;MAPTTQIDLFQGWPATAMLPVERLKQATNNALSNKAIFTEGFAYGPDEGYSPLRKNIAKWLSQSYAPAQPISAEQICITGGASQNLACVLQVFTDPAQTEIIWIVEPTYHLVFQVFEDAGFSGRMRGIPEDGGGMDVGALELALDEYERSRNSDCQDGQEKTYKPHRPDDDVSLEARGTHQSRAKAQCSCRR
;
A
#
# COMPACT_ATOMS: atom_id res chain seq x y z
N MET A 1 2.77 -38.85 13.79
CA MET A 1 3.54 -38.77 12.52
C MET A 1 5.00 -38.99 12.87
N ALA A 2 5.69 -39.90 12.20
CA ALA A 2 7.12 -40.12 12.42
C ALA A 2 7.90 -38.85 12.02
N PRO A 3 8.98 -38.48 12.73
CA PRO A 3 9.74 -37.28 12.40
C PRO A 3 10.44 -37.48 11.05
N THR A 4 10.10 -36.66 10.07
CA THR A 4 10.81 -36.59 8.80
C THR A 4 12.17 -35.93 9.01
N THR A 5 13.24 -36.57 8.57
CA THR A 5 14.62 -36.04 8.59
C THR A 5 14.86 -34.86 7.62
N GLN A 6 13.80 -34.37 6.97
CA GLN A 6 13.86 -33.29 6.00
C GLN A 6 13.69 -31.94 6.69
N ILE A 7 14.58 -31.00 6.39
CA ILE A 7 14.48 -29.60 6.80
C ILE A 7 13.85 -28.84 5.63
N ASP A 8 12.65 -28.30 5.84
CA ASP A 8 11.96 -27.45 4.87
C ASP A 8 12.36 -25.98 5.10
N LEU A 9 13.03 -25.38 4.10
CA LEU A 9 13.43 -23.97 4.08
C LEU A 9 12.60 -23.13 3.10
N PHE A 10 11.53 -23.69 2.55
CA PHE A 10 10.67 -23.03 1.55
C PHE A 10 9.58 -22.16 2.20
N GLN A 11 9.07 -22.57 3.38
CA GLN A 11 7.98 -21.85 4.04
C GLN A 11 8.49 -20.65 4.85
N GLY A 12 7.97 -19.46 4.53
CA GLY A 12 8.24 -18.21 5.25
C GLY A 12 7.29 -17.95 6.43
N TRP A 13 6.73 -18.98 7.06
CA TRP A 13 5.79 -18.82 8.17
C TRP A 13 6.51 -18.71 9.52
N PRO A 14 5.96 -17.96 10.49
CA PRO A 14 6.50 -17.97 11.85
C PRO A 14 6.47 -19.36 12.46
N ALA A 15 7.47 -19.70 13.26
CA ALA A 15 7.49 -20.94 14.02
C ALA A 15 6.27 -21.04 14.94
N THR A 16 5.65 -22.23 15.05
CA THR A 16 4.46 -22.45 15.87
C THR A 16 4.65 -22.02 17.34
N ALA A 17 5.86 -22.17 17.87
CA ALA A 17 6.19 -21.76 19.24
C ALA A 17 6.13 -20.22 19.45
N MET A 18 6.20 -19.42 18.39
CA MET A 18 6.07 -17.96 18.46
C MET A 18 4.61 -17.48 18.39
N LEU A 19 3.66 -18.36 18.10
CA LEU A 19 2.25 -17.99 18.01
C LEU A 19 1.71 -17.62 19.41
N PRO A 20 1.16 -16.40 19.61
CA PRO A 20 0.78 -15.91 20.92
C PRO A 20 -0.60 -16.42 21.38
N VAL A 21 -0.82 -17.74 21.32
CA VAL A 21 -2.14 -18.38 21.50
C VAL A 21 -2.79 -17.99 22.83
N GLU A 22 -2.06 -18.07 23.94
CA GLU A 22 -2.61 -17.76 25.27
C GLU A 22 -2.95 -16.26 25.42
N ARG A 23 -2.15 -15.38 24.81
CA ARG A 23 -2.43 -13.94 24.81
C ARG A 23 -3.69 -13.63 24.00
N LEU A 24 -3.86 -14.28 22.85
CA LEU A 24 -5.06 -14.12 22.02
C LEU A 24 -6.31 -14.63 22.77
N LYS A 25 -6.25 -15.79 23.41
CA LYS A 25 -7.36 -16.31 24.24
C LYS A 25 -7.77 -15.32 25.33
N GLN A 26 -6.80 -14.79 26.07
CA GLN A 26 -7.06 -13.81 27.13
C GLN A 26 -7.68 -12.52 26.56
N ALA A 27 -7.15 -12.00 25.46
CA ALA A 27 -7.69 -10.80 24.80
C ALA A 27 -9.13 -11.01 24.32
N THR A 28 -9.42 -12.15 23.68
CA THR A 28 -10.76 -12.53 23.24
C THR A 28 -11.73 -12.62 24.42
N ASN A 29 -11.36 -13.32 25.50
CA ASN A 29 -12.20 -13.42 26.69
C ASN A 29 -12.50 -12.05 27.30
N ASN A 30 -11.49 -11.17 27.39
CA ASN A 30 -11.66 -9.82 27.92
C ASN A 30 -12.61 -8.98 27.04
N ALA A 31 -12.46 -9.03 25.72
CA ALA A 31 -13.30 -8.30 24.79
C ALA A 31 -14.76 -8.80 24.82
N LEU A 32 -14.96 -10.12 24.82
CA LEU A 32 -16.29 -10.73 24.78
C LEU A 32 -17.02 -10.71 26.14
N SER A 33 -16.28 -10.62 27.26
CA SER A 33 -16.90 -10.50 28.59
C SER A 33 -17.31 -9.06 28.92
N ASN A 34 -16.82 -8.06 28.18
CA ASN A 34 -17.13 -6.66 28.40
C ASN A 34 -18.22 -6.15 27.44
N LYS A 35 -19.41 -5.86 27.98
CA LYS A 35 -20.57 -5.39 27.22
C LYS A 35 -20.28 -4.17 26.35
N ALA A 36 -19.52 -3.20 26.83
CA ALA A 36 -19.21 -2.01 26.05
C ALA A 36 -18.37 -2.35 24.81
N ILE A 37 -17.38 -3.24 24.97
CA ILE A 37 -16.47 -3.63 23.88
C ILE A 37 -17.19 -4.50 22.85
N PHE A 38 -17.87 -5.57 23.27
CA PHE A 38 -18.51 -6.45 22.29
C PHE A 38 -19.70 -5.79 21.60
N THR A 39 -20.44 -4.90 22.27
CA THR A 39 -21.60 -4.25 21.64
C THR A 39 -21.15 -3.38 20.46
N GLU A 40 -20.06 -2.62 20.62
CA GLU A 40 -19.46 -1.86 19.53
C GLU A 40 -18.80 -2.77 18.49
N GLY A 41 -18.06 -3.80 18.94
CA GLY A 41 -17.34 -4.72 18.06
C GLY A 41 -18.22 -5.58 17.15
N PHE A 42 -19.48 -5.81 17.53
CA PHE A 42 -20.47 -6.50 16.69
C PHE A 42 -21.31 -5.58 15.80
N ALA A 43 -21.15 -4.25 15.91
CA ALA A 43 -21.80 -3.29 15.04
C ALA A 43 -20.97 -3.04 13.75
N TYR A 44 -21.54 -2.28 12.81
CA TYR A 44 -20.73 -1.69 11.75
C TYR A 44 -19.74 -0.69 12.35
N GLY A 45 -18.45 -0.90 12.09
CA GLY A 45 -17.38 -0.06 12.61
C GLY A 45 -17.06 1.13 11.71
N PRO A 46 -16.21 2.07 12.19
CA PRO A 46 -15.66 3.15 11.36
C PRO A 46 -14.85 2.59 10.18
N ASP A 47 -14.85 3.32 9.06
CA ASP A 47 -14.16 2.91 7.82
C ASP A 47 -12.65 2.73 8.03
N GLU A 48 -12.03 3.59 8.84
CA GLU A 48 -10.61 3.52 9.15
C GLU A 48 -10.28 2.43 10.19
N GLY A 49 -11.29 1.88 10.87
CA GLY A 49 -11.17 0.82 11.86
C GLY A 49 -11.18 1.28 13.32
N TYR A 50 -11.24 0.30 14.22
CA TYR A 50 -11.45 0.49 15.66
C TYR A 50 -10.44 1.46 16.30
N SER A 51 -10.92 2.60 16.78
CA SER A 51 -10.07 3.71 17.26
C SER A 51 -9.07 3.31 18.36
N PRO A 52 -9.45 2.54 19.41
CA PRO A 52 -8.50 2.09 20.42
C PRO A 52 -7.36 1.23 19.87
N LEU A 53 -7.63 0.40 18.85
CA LEU A 53 -6.58 -0.38 18.17
C LEU A 53 -5.61 0.54 17.45
N ARG A 54 -6.12 1.48 16.64
CA ARG A 54 -5.30 2.45 15.90
C ARG A 54 -4.39 3.27 16.82
N LYS A 55 -4.90 3.76 17.95
CA LYS A 55 -4.10 4.50 18.96
C LYS A 55 -2.97 3.67 19.54
N ASN A 56 -3.22 2.38 19.82
CA ASN A 56 -2.20 1.48 20.34
C ASN A 56 -1.12 1.17 19.29
N ILE A 57 -1.50 0.98 18.02
CA ILE A 57 -0.55 0.80 16.92
C ILE A 57 0.28 2.07 16.73
N ALA A 58 -0.33 3.25 16.71
CA ALA A 58 0.35 4.54 16.58
C ALA A 58 1.42 4.72 17.66
N LYS A 59 1.06 4.43 18.92
CA LYS A 59 1.98 4.44 20.06
C LYS A 59 3.13 3.45 19.87
N TRP A 60 2.83 2.20 19.51
CA TRP A 60 3.83 1.17 19.33
C TRP A 60 4.81 1.51 18.20
N LEU A 61 4.32 2.00 17.05
CA LEU A 61 5.14 2.43 15.92
C LEU A 61 6.05 3.61 16.30
N SER A 62 5.49 4.62 16.98
CA SER A 62 6.26 5.79 17.43
C SER A 62 7.39 5.40 18.37
N GLN A 63 7.16 4.42 19.26
CA GLN A 63 8.17 3.92 20.18
C GLN A 63 9.21 3.04 19.50
N SER A 64 8.80 2.21 18.53
CA SER A 64 9.66 1.21 17.91
C SER A 64 10.55 1.80 16.82
N TYR A 65 10.04 2.77 16.06
CA TYR A 65 10.76 3.37 14.93
C TYR A 65 11.32 4.76 15.24
N ALA A 66 10.93 5.37 16.37
CA ALA A 66 11.38 6.69 16.82
C ALA A 66 11.45 7.77 15.70
N PRO A 67 10.37 7.98 14.93
CA PRO A 67 10.33 9.00 13.89
C PRO A 67 10.48 10.40 14.49
N ALA A 68 10.86 11.38 13.64
CA ALA A 68 11.04 12.77 14.05
C ALA A 68 9.77 13.40 14.68
N GLN A 69 8.59 12.93 14.27
CA GLN A 69 7.30 13.29 14.85
C GLN A 69 6.52 12.03 15.22
N PRO A 70 5.78 12.01 16.36
CA PRO A 70 4.95 10.87 16.72
C PRO A 70 3.93 10.54 15.63
N ILE A 71 3.75 9.25 15.34
CA ILE A 71 2.73 8.77 14.41
C ILE A 71 1.37 8.93 15.07
N SER A 72 0.42 9.55 14.37
CA SER A 72 -0.94 9.75 14.87
C SER A 72 -1.87 8.61 14.45
N ALA A 73 -2.97 8.42 15.18
CA ALA A 73 -3.95 7.38 14.86
C ALA A 73 -4.72 7.69 13.57
N GLU A 74 -4.82 8.96 13.20
CA GLU A 74 -5.45 9.49 11.99
C GLU A 74 -4.65 9.12 10.72
N GLN A 75 -3.38 8.74 10.87
CA GLN A 75 -2.53 8.24 9.78
C GLN A 75 -2.58 6.72 9.62
N ILE A 76 -3.45 6.02 10.36
CA ILE A 76 -3.54 4.55 10.37
C ILE A 76 -4.95 4.14 9.95
N CYS A 77 -5.02 3.22 9.00
CA CYS A 77 -6.24 2.52 8.61
C CYS A 77 -6.04 1.00 8.81
N ILE A 78 -7.05 0.33 9.35
CA ILE A 78 -7.03 -1.13 9.54
C ILE A 78 -7.53 -1.81 8.28
N THR A 79 -6.71 -2.72 7.74
CA THR A 79 -7.04 -3.54 6.56
C THR A 79 -6.95 -5.02 6.92
N GLY A 80 -7.52 -5.87 6.07
CA GLY A 80 -7.43 -7.34 6.14
C GLY A 80 -6.05 -7.92 5.76
N GLY A 81 -4.99 -7.13 5.93
CA GLY A 81 -3.61 -7.51 5.66
C GLY A 81 -2.96 -6.74 4.52
N ALA A 82 -1.66 -6.99 4.31
CA ALA A 82 -0.84 -6.26 3.35
C ALA A 82 -1.39 -6.35 1.90
N SER A 83 -1.89 -7.52 1.48
CA SER A 83 -2.43 -7.71 0.13
C SER A 83 -3.70 -6.89 -0.12
N GLN A 84 -4.63 -6.84 0.84
CA GLN A 84 -5.81 -5.97 0.71
C GLN A 84 -5.41 -4.50 0.70
N ASN A 85 -4.44 -4.11 1.54
CA ASN A 85 -3.94 -2.73 1.56
C ASN A 85 -3.32 -2.33 0.20
N LEU A 86 -2.55 -3.21 -0.43
CA LEU A 86 -2.01 -2.95 -1.77
C LEU A 86 -3.13 -2.73 -2.80
N ALA A 87 -4.20 -3.51 -2.75
CA ALA A 87 -5.37 -3.29 -3.61
C ALA A 87 -6.04 -1.94 -3.34
N CYS A 88 -6.17 -1.52 -2.07
CA CYS A 88 -6.68 -0.19 -1.71
C CYS A 88 -5.79 0.93 -2.26
N VAL A 89 -4.47 0.81 -2.14
CA VAL A 89 -3.50 1.78 -2.70
C VAL A 89 -3.67 1.92 -4.21
N LEU A 90 -3.79 0.81 -4.94
CA LEU A 90 -4.02 0.85 -6.40
C LEU A 90 -5.37 1.50 -6.74
N GLN A 91 -6.42 1.20 -5.98
CA GLN A 91 -7.73 1.82 -6.21
C GLN A 91 -7.74 3.34 -5.99
N VAL A 92 -6.85 3.88 -5.17
CA VAL A 92 -6.75 5.33 -4.93
C VAL A 92 -5.76 6.00 -5.89
N PHE A 93 -4.57 5.43 -6.06
CA PHE A 93 -3.44 6.14 -6.68
C PHE A 93 -3.14 5.75 -8.12
N THR A 94 -3.81 4.73 -8.67
CA THR A 94 -3.59 4.32 -10.06
C THR A 94 -4.89 4.32 -10.83
N ASP A 95 -4.79 4.45 -12.16
CA ASP A 95 -5.91 4.26 -13.07
C ASP A 95 -5.37 3.50 -14.28
N PRO A 96 -5.88 2.31 -14.64
CA PRO A 96 -5.38 1.57 -15.79
C PRO A 96 -5.43 2.36 -17.11
N ALA A 97 -6.32 3.34 -17.25
CA ALA A 97 -6.37 4.22 -18.42
C ALA A 97 -5.26 5.30 -18.43
N GLN A 98 -4.57 5.52 -17.30
CA GLN A 98 -3.60 6.60 -17.14
C GLN A 98 -2.22 6.12 -16.69
N THR A 99 -2.16 5.26 -15.69
CA THR A 99 -0.94 4.68 -15.13
C THR A 99 -0.39 3.66 -16.11
N GLU A 100 0.73 3.98 -16.75
CA GLU A 100 1.21 3.19 -17.89
C GLU A 100 2.03 1.96 -17.49
N ILE A 101 2.86 2.08 -16.46
CA ILE A 101 3.80 1.07 -15.99
C ILE A 101 3.81 1.01 -14.47
N ILE A 102 3.99 -0.19 -13.91
CA ILE A 102 4.27 -0.44 -12.50
C ILE A 102 5.73 -0.90 -12.39
N TRP A 103 6.57 -0.08 -11.77
CA TRP A 103 7.96 -0.42 -11.47
C TRP A 103 8.04 -1.16 -10.12
N ILE A 104 8.73 -2.30 -10.10
CA ILE A 104 8.82 -3.18 -8.93
C ILE A 104 10.29 -3.58 -8.75
N VAL A 105 10.76 -3.69 -7.52
CA VAL A 105 12.10 -4.25 -7.24
C VAL A 105 12.18 -5.72 -7.69
N GLU A 106 13.36 -6.20 -8.08
CA GLU A 106 13.63 -7.60 -8.40
C GLU A 106 14.82 -8.10 -7.55
N PRO A 107 14.65 -9.15 -6.73
CA PRO A 107 13.43 -9.97 -6.51
C PRO A 107 12.35 -9.24 -5.69
N THR A 108 11.09 -9.72 -5.75
CA THR A 108 9.95 -9.14 -5.01
C THR A 108 9.05 -10.17 -4.34
N TYR A 109 8.14 -9.68 -3.50
CA TYR A 109 7.10 -10.48 -2.86
C TYR A 109 6.08 -10.97 -3.90
N HIS A 110 6.20 -12.22 -4.35
CA HIS A 110 5.43 -12.78 -5.46
C HIS A 110 3.90 -12.63 -5.38
N LEU A 111 3.30 -12.51 -4.19
CA LEU A 111 1.85 -12.35 -4.03
C LEU A 111 1.34 -10.98 -4.53
N VAL A 112 2.22 -10.02 -4.84
CA VAL A 112 1.82 -8.73 -5.45
C VAL A 112 1.39 -8.86 -6.90
N PHE A 113 1.88 -9.86 -7.64
CA PHE A 113 1.67 -9.94 -9.09
C PHE A 113 0.18 -10.06 -9.45
N GLN A 114 -0.53 -10.97 -8.77
CA GLN A 114 -1.97 -11.13 -9.00
C GLN A 114 -2.75 -9.86 -8.62
N VAL A 115 -2.33 -9.15 -7.58
CA VAL A 115 -2.97 -7.88 -7.17
C VAL A 115 -2.82 -6.80 -8.25
N PHE A 116 -1.66 -6.72 -8.91
CA PHE A 116 -1.46 -5.79 -10.03
C PHE A 116 -2.25 -6.22 -11.28
N GLU A 117 -2.29 -7.51 -11.58
CA GLU A 117 -3.07 -8.05 -12.70
C GLU A 117 -4.57 -7.78 -12.54
N ASP A 118 -5.13 -8.07 -11.36
CA ASP A 118 -6.53 -7.79 -11.03
C ASP A 118 -6.85 -6.29 -11.09
N ALA A 119 -5.86 -5.44 -10.83
CA ALA A 119 -5.97 -4.00 -10.96
C ALA A 119 -5.81 -3.50 -12.42
N GLY A 120 -5.65 -4.37 -13.41
CA GLY A 120 -5.56 -4.01 -14.83
C GLY A 120 -4.14 -3.70 -15.35
N PHE A 121 -3.11 -4.17 -14.64
CA PHE A 121 -1.70 -3.95 -15.00
C PHE A 121 -1.00 -5.19 -15.56
N SER A 122 -1.75 -6.18 -16.05
CA SER A 122 -1.17 -7.34 -16.73
C SER A 122 -0.27 -6.90 -17.90
N GLY A 123 0.96 -7.42 -17.96
CA GLY A 123 1.97 -7.04 -18.95
C GLY A 123 2.63 -5.67 -18.75
N ARG A 124 2.21 -4.89 -17.74
CA ARG A 124 2.68 -3.50 -17.48
C ARG A 124 3.61 -3.39 -16.27
N MET A 125 4.01 -4.53 -15.70
CA MET A 125 4.98 -4.61 -14.61
C MET A 125 6.41 -4.66 -15.17
N ARG A 126 7.33 -3.93 -14.55
CA ARG A 126 8.77 -3.91 -14.91
C ARG A 126 9.63 -4.05 -13.66
N GLY A 127 10.58 -4.97 -13.72
CA GLY A 127 11.55 -5.21 -12.64
C GLY A 127 12.69 -4.21 -12.68
N ILE A 128 13.10 -3.73 -11.50
CA ILE A 128 14.31 -2.94 -11.27
C ILE A 128 15.18 -3.71 -10.28
N PRO A 129 16.45 -3.98 -10.59
CA PRO A 129 17.33 -4.74 -9.70
C PRO A 129 17.52 -4.05 -8.35
N GLU A 130 17.87 -4.83 -7.33
CA GLU A 130 18.33 -4.31 -6.04
C GLU A 130 19.86 -4.23 -5.93
N ASP A 131 20.33 -3.29 -5.12
CA ASP A 131 21.69 -3.18 -4.60
C ASP A 131 21.71 -3.40 -3.07
N GLY A 132 22.86 -3.18 -2.43
CA GLY A 132 22.99 -3.36 -0.98
C GLY A 132 22.12 -2.43 -0.12
N GLY A 133 21.52 -1.39 -0.71
CA GLY A 133 20.61 -0.43 -0.08
C GLY A 133 19.14 -0.62 -0.43
N GLY A 134 18.79 -1.58 -1.30
CA GLY A 134 17.42 -1.80 -1.79
C GLY A 134 17.34 -1.56 -3.29
N MET A 135 16.27 -0.94 -3.79
CA MET A 135 16.11 -0.70 -5.23
C MET A 135 17.27 0.13 -5.81
N ASP A 136 17.87 -0.33 -6.92
CA ASP A 136 18.87 0.43 -7.66
C ASP A 136 18.20 1.64 -8.34
N VAL A 137 18.39 2.81 -7.73
CA VAL A 137 17.79 4.07 -8.18
C VAL A 137 18.38 4.52 -9.53
N GLY A 138 19.64 4.19 -9.82
CA GLY A 138 20.26 4.52 -11.10
C GLY A 138 19.68 3.68 -12.24
N ALA A 139 19.45 2.39 -12.00
CA ALA A 139 18.74 1.53 -12.95
C ALA A 139 17.29 2.00 -13.18
N LEU A 140 16.60 2.44 -12.11
CA LEU A 140 15.26 3.02 -12.22
C LEU A 140 15.26 4.29 -13.09
N GLU A 141 16.20 5.21 -12.86
CA GLU A 141 16.31 6.47 -13.64
C GLU A 141 16.51 6.19 -15.13
N LEU A 142 17.44 5.29 -15.48
CA LEU A 142 17.68 4.89 -16.87
C LEU A 142 16.43 4.26 -17.52
N ALA A 143 15.71 3.44 -16.78
CA ALA A 143 14.51 2.77 -17.28
C ALA A 143 13.34 3.76 -17.51
N LEU A 144 13.21 4.77 -16.64
CA LEU A 144 12.24 5.87 -16.82
C LEU A 144 12.59 6.70 -18.06
N ASP A 145 13.85 7.09 -18.23
CA ASP A 145 14.31 7.87 -19.38
C ASP A 145 14.10 7.13 -20.71
N GLU A 146 14.35 5.82 -20.74
CA GLU A 146 14.11 4.98 -21.92
C GLU A 146 12.62 4.90 -22.24
N TYR A 147 11.79 4.70 -21.21
CA TYR A 147 10.34 4.65 -21.34
C TYR A 147 9.79 5.97 -21.91
N GLU A 148 10.21 7.12 -21.36
CA GLU A 148 9.76 8.44 -21.84
C GLU A 148 10.19 8.72 -23.29
N ARG A 149 11.42 8.34 -23.66
CA ARG A 149 11.90 8.46 -25.05
C ARG A 149 11.07 7.63 -26.02
N SER A 150 10.73 6.39 -25.66
CA SER A 150 9.89 5.51 -26.49
C SER A 150 8.46 6.04 -26.67
N ARG A 151 7.91 6.65 -25.62
CA ARG A 151 6.56 7.23 -25.66
C ARG A 151 6.49 8.47 -26.56
N ASN A 152 7.51 9.33 -26.52
CA ASN A 152 7.54 10.55 -27.31
C ASN A 152 7.68 10.29 -28.83
N SER A 153 8.16 9.10 -29.25
CA SER A 153 8.16 8.70 -30.65
C SER A 153 6.80 8.22 -31.18
N ASP A 154 5.88 7.83 -30.30
CA ASP A 154 4.61 7.15 -30.64
C ASP A 154 3.37 8.07 -30.60
N CYS A 155 3.55 9.40 -30.55
CA CYS A 155 2.49 10.39 -30.34
C CYS A 155 1.30 10.27 -31.33
N GLN A 156 0.25 9.56 -30.93
CA GLN A 156 -1.12 9.71 -31.42
C GLN A 156 -1.96 10.35 -30.30
N ASP A 157 -1.92 11.68 -30.25
CA ASP A 157 -2.60 12.47 -29.24
C ASP A 157 -4.05 12.73 -29.70
N GLY A 158 -5.03 12.06 -29.08
CA GLY A 158 -6.42 12.18 -29.52
C GLY A 158 -7.50 11.47 -28.70
N GLN A 159 -7.15 10.69 -27.66
CA GLN A 159 -8.15 10.09 -26.78
C GLN A 159 -8.28 10.89 -25.49
N GLU A 160 -9.47 11.47 -25.30
CA GLU A 160 -9.87 12.11 -24.05
C GLU A 160 -9.88 11.06 -22.93
N LYS A 161 -8.85 11.07 -22.09
CA LYS A 161 -8.74 10.13 -20.96
C LYS A 161 -9.83 10.47 -19.95
N THR A 162 -10.72 9.53 -19.68
CA THR A 162 -11.71 9.66 -18.61
C THR A 162 -11.03 9.46 -17.26
N TYR A 163 -11.30 10.33 -16.28
CA TYR A 163 -10.64 10.30 -14.98
C TYR A 163 -11.54 9.62 -13.94
N LYS A 164 -10.94 9.02 -12.91
CA LYS A 164 -11.68 8.66 -11.69
C LYS A 164 -12.43 9.88 -11.14
N PRO A 165 -13.69 9.72 -10.71
CA PRO A 165 -14.47 10.82 -10.15
C PRO A 165 -13.83 11.29 -8.84
N HIS A 166 -13.78 12.60 -8.65
CA HIS A 166 -13.32 13.22 -7.40
C HIS A 166 -14.17 12.74 -6.22
N ARG A 167 -13.53 12.32 -5.11
CA ARG A 167 -14.24 11.96 -3.88
C ARG A 167 -14.04 13.06 -2.83
N PRO A 168 -15.07 13.42 -2.04
CA PRO A 168 -14.96 14.47 -1.03
C PRO A 168 -13.83 14.24 0.00
N ASP A 169 -13.49 12.98 0.30
CA ASP A 169 -12.47 12.64 1.30
C ASP A 169 -11.02 12.82 0.80
N ASP A 170 -10.82 13.04 -0.51
CA ASP A 170 -9.50 13.28 -1.10
C ASP A 170 -8.87 14.60 -0.58
N ASP A 171 -9.72 15.57 -0.20
CA ASP A 171 -9.31 16.90 0.29
C ASP A 171 -8.82 16.88 1.76
N VAL A 172 -9.26 15.92 2.57
CA VAL A 172 -8.93 15.84 4.01
C VAL A 172 -7.45 15.55 4.23
N SER A 173 -6.81 14.84 3.29
CA SER A 173 -5.36 14.58 3.32
C SER A 173 -4.52 15.79 2.91
N LEU A 174 -5.10 16.73 2.16
CA LEU A 174 -4.42 17.95 1.69
C LEU A 174 -4.48 19.05 2.75
N GLU A 175 -5.59 19.20 3.48
CA GLU A 175 -5.68 20.19 4.57
C GLU A 175 -4.75 19.88 5.76
N ALA A 176 -4.42 18.59 5.99
CA ALA A 176 -3.43 18.19 6.98
C ALA A 176 -1.97 18.57 6.60
N ARG A 177 -1.72 18.91 5.33
CA ARG A 177 -0.44 19.42 4.82
C ARG A 177 -0.64 20.87 4.40
N GLY A 178 -0.68 21.78 5.37
CA GLY A 178 -0.88 23.19 5.11
C GLY A 178 0.14 23.77 4.12
N THR A 179 -0.22 23.83 2.84
CA THR A 179 0.38 24.72 1.84
C THR A 179 -0.51 24.88 0.61
N HIS A 180 -0.76 26.14 0.25
CA HIS A 180 -1.28 26.57 -1.05
C HIS A 180 -0.51 25.92 -2.21
N GLN A 181 -1.18 25.16 -3.07
CA GLN A 181 -0.71 24.94 -4.44
C GLN A 181 -1.77 25.45 -5.42
N SER A 182 -1.43 26.55 -6.08
CA SER A 182 -2.14 27.05 -7.25
C SER A 182 -2.06 26.03 -8.38
N ARG A 183 -3.21 25.73 -9.00
CA ARG A 183 -3.30 24.95 -10.23
C ARG A 183 -2.50 25.61 -11.35
N ALA A 184 -1.30 25.11 -11.63
CA ALA A 184 -0.60 25.39 -12.87
C ALA A 184 -1.19 24.49 -13.97
N LYS A 185 -1.98 25.07 -14.88
CA LYS A 185 -2.30 24.42 -16.15
C LYS A 185 -1.03 24.39 -17.01
N ALA A 186 -0.41 23.23 -17.14
CA ALA A 186 0.62 23.01 -18.15
C ALA A 186 -0.07 22.92 -19.52
N GLN A 187 -0.15 24.05 -20.23
CA GLN A 187 -0.45 24.07 -21.65
C GLN A 187 0.83 23.64 -22.40
N CYS A 188 0.83 22.42 -22.94
CA CYS A 188 1.87 21.99 -23.87
C CYS A 188 1.73 22.80 -25.16
N SER A 189 2.62 23.78 -25.34
CA SER A 189 2.73 24.59 -26.56
C SER A 189 3.68 23.89 -27.53
N CYS A 190 3.20 22.92 -28.29
CA CYS A 190 3.87 22.52 -29.53
C CYS A 190 3.58 23.58 -30.61
N ARG A 191 4.52 24.51 -30.83
CA ARG A 191 4.55 25.31 -32.05
C ARG A 191 5.24 24.49 -33.15
N ARG A 192 4.61 24.49 -34.32
CA ARG A 192 5.08 23.93 -35.59
C ARG A 192 6.45 24.45 -35.99
#